data_AF-A0A7X9FS18-F1
#
_entry.id   AF-A0A7X9FS18-F1
#
_cell.length_a   1.000
_cell.length_b   1.000
_cell.length_c   1.000
_cell.angle_alpha   90.00
_cell.angle_beta   90.00
_cell.angle_gamma   90.00
#
_symmetry.space_group_name_H-M   'P 1'
#
loop_
_entity.id
_entity.type
_entity.pdbx_description
1 polymer ?
#
loop_
_entity_poly.entity_id
_entity_poly.type
_entity_poly.pdbx_seq_one_letter_code
_entity_poly.pdbx_strand_id
1 'polypeptide(L)'
;MYVGGITFLINKSFGRLQLIPESTGLRFFYVPVIEGVDAPDSLGFLDLLVPIDAIGGLWATAKAFLFGVESLDENVILKGNESSEDSDILIKLYRDKPRGAHGKLTGEETSWLRIVTGRSEEERRRVKLGPRDLLCLELACSTVMTLAAEAKTHKPEHV
;
A
#
# COMPACT_ATOMS: atom_id res chain seq x y z
N MET A 1 -16.47 -6.31 -9.06
CA MET A 1 -16.43 -6.10 -10.53
C MET A 1 -15.97 -4.67 -10.76
N TYR A 2 -14.86 -4.45 -11.46
CA TYR A 2 -14.33 -3.11 -11.74
C TYR A 2 -15.31 -2.34 -12.63
N VAL A 3 -15.73 -1.16 -12.19
CA VAL A 3 -16.76 -0.33 -12.86
C VAL A 3 -16.18 0.82 -13.67
N GLY A 4 -14.86 0.81 -13.97
CA GLY A 4 -14.22 1.84 -14.79
C GLY A 4 -13.67 3.06 -14.03
N GLY A 5 -13.17 2.87 -12.80
CA GLY A 5 -12.59 3.94 -11.98
C GLY A 5 -11.16 4.36 -12.40
N ILE A 6 -10.71 5.53 -11.91
CA ILE A 6 -9.34 6.03 -12.13
C ILE A 6 -8.33 5.07 -11.50
N THR A 7 -7.29 4.69 -12.24
CA THR A 7 -6.15 3.92 -11.71
C THR A 7 -4.98 4.84 -11.43
N PHE A 8 -4.39 4.76 -10.24
CA PHE A 8 -3.16 5.48 -9.91
C PHE A 8 -1.96 4.55 -10.04
N LEU A 9 -0.89 5.02 -10.66
CA LEU A 9 0.29 4.21 -10.99
C LEU A 9 1.53 4.68 -10.24
N ILE A 10 2.19 3.75 -9.55
CA ILE A 10 3.51 3.92 -8.97
C ILE A 10 4.46 2.99 -9.73
N ASN A 11 5.29 3.58 -10.60
CA ASN A 11 6.25 2.84 -11.41
C ASN A 11 7.66 2.93 -10.80
N LYS A 12 8.34 1.79 -10.74
CA LYS A 12 9.74 1.65 -10.36
C LYS A 12 10.45 0.77 -11.38
N SER A 13 11.78 0.81 -11.41
CA SER A 13 12.59 0.00 -12.33
C SER A 13 12.40 -1.52 -12.12
N PHE A 14 11.95 -1.93 -10.94
CA PHE A 14 11.76 -3.32 -10.54
C PHE A 14 10.29 -3.75 -10.48
N GLY A 15 9.35 -2.85 -10.78
CA GLY A 15 7.93 -3.18 -10.71
C GLY A 15 6.98 -2.02 -10.90
N ARG A 16 5.74 -2.36 -11.24
CA ARG A 16 4.61 -1.45 -11.43
C ARG A 16 3.52 -1.79 -10.42
N LEU A 17 3.21 -0.85 -9.54
CA LEU A 17 2.08 -0.92 -8.63
C LEU A 17 0.92 -0.08 -9.17
N GLN A 18 -0.21 -0.72 -9.41
CA GLN A 18 -1.48 -0.05 -9.67
C GLN A 18 -2.30 -0.01 -8.38
N LEU A 19 -2.81 1.17 -8.08
CA LEU A 19 -3.76 1.42 -6.99
C LEU A 19 -5.12 1.64 -7.66
N ILE A 20 -6.02 0.67 -7.49
CA ILE A 20 -7.32 0.64 -8.16
C ILE A 20 -8.40 0.79 -7.07
N PRO A 21 -8.99 1.99 -6.93
CA PRO A 21 -10.06 2.22 -5.97
C PRO A 21 -11.30 1.39 -6.31
N GLU A 22 -11.83 0.68 -5.32
CA GLU A 22 -13.11 -0.02 -5.36
C GLU A 22 -14.01 0.48 -4.22
N SER A 23 -15.33 0.28 -4.31
CA SER A 23 -16.22 0.68 -3.22
C SER A 23 -15.98 -0.09 -1.93
N THR A 24 -15.40 -1.29 -1.99
CA THR A 24 -15.14 -2.14 -0.82
C THR A 24 -13.70 -2.06 -0.30
N GLY A 25 -12.83 -1.27 -0.93
CA GLY A 25 -11.42 -1.23 -0.57
C GLY A 25 -10.51 -0.70 -1.68
N LEU A 26 -9.20 -0.81 -1.47
CA LEU A 26 -8.18 -0.41 -2.44
C LEU A 26 -7.45 -1.63 -2.98
N ARG A 27 -7.57 -1.93 -4.27
CA ARG A 27 -6.81 -3.02 -4.88
C ARG A 27 -5.39 -2.58 -5.18
N PHE A 28 -4.44 -3.34 -4.66
CA PHE A 28 -3.02 -3.29 -4.98
C PHE A 28 -2.74 -4.36 -6.03
N PHE A 29 -2.49 -3.91 -7.25
CA PHE A 29 -2.12 -4.78 -8.36
C PHE A 29 -0.66 -4.52 -8.73
N TYR A 30 0.24 -5.41 -8.32
CA TYR A 30 1.67 -5.26 -8.53
C TYR A 30 2.18 -6.27 -9.56
N VAL A 31 2.86 -5.76 -10.58
CA VAL A 31 3.54 -6.57 -11.59
C VAL A 31 5.06 -6.33 -11.46
N PRO A 32 5.85 -7.38 -11.17
CA PRO A 32 7.31 -7.30 -11.19
C PRO A 32 7.82 -6.91 -12.58
N VAL A 33 8.94 -6.21 -12.62
CA VAL A 33 9.67 -5.94 -13.86
C VAL A 33 11.00 -6.68 -13.78
N ILE A 34 11.21 -7.65 -14.67
CA ILE A 34 12.42 -8.48 -14.77
C ILE A 34 13.04 -8.19 -16.12
N GLU A 35 14.33 -7.80 -16.13
CA GLU A 35 15.05 -7.44 -17.36
C GLU A 35 14.33 -6.37 -18.21
N GLY A 36 13.59 -5.47 -17.56
CA GLY A 36 12.85 -4.39 -18.21
C GLY A 36 11.49 -4.79 -18.79
N VAL A 37 11.04 -6.04 -18.56
CA VAL A 37 9.76 -6.56 -19.04
C VAL A 37 8.84 -6.87 -17.86
N ASP A 38 7.55 -6.54 -17.99
CA ASP A 38 6.51 -6.94 -17.05
C ASP A 38 6.43 -8.47 -16.97
N ALA A 39 6.54 -9.01 -15.76
CA ALA A 39 6.55 -10.45 -15.49
C ALA A 39 5.37 -10.83 -14.59
N PRO A 40 4.13 -10.91 -15.11
CA PRO A 40 2.94 -11.21 -14.31
C PRO A 40 2.92 -12.64 -13.75
N ASP A 41 3.69 -13.55 -14.35
CA ASP A 41 3.79 -14.95 -13.92
C ASP A 41 4.97 -15.20 -12.96
N SER A 42 5.73 -14.16 -12.59
CA SER A 42 6.88 -14.32 -11.70
C SER A 42 6.51 -14.25 -10.22
N LEU A 43 7.37 -14.80 -9.37
CA LEU A 43 7.37 -14.49 -7.95
C LEU A 43 7.40 -12.97 -7.77
N GLY A 44 6.60 -12.49 -6.83
CA GLY A 44 6.41 -11.06 -6.64
C GLY A 44 5.19 -10.48 -7.37
N PHE A 45 4.47 -11.20 -8.23
CA PHE A 45 3.15 -10.75 -8.71
C PHE A 45 2.11 -10.71 -7.58
N LEU A 46 1.34 -9.63 -7.49
CA LEU A 46 0.32 -9.43 -6.45
C LEU A 46 -0.98 -8.90 -7.05
N ASP A 47 -2.09 -9.50 -6.66
CA ASP A 47 -3.42 -8.90 -6.77
C ASP A 47 -4.12 -9.01 -5.41
N LEU A 48 -4.18 -7.90 -4.68
CA LEU A 48 -4.66 -7.86 -3.30
C LEU A 48 -5.67 -6.74 -3.11
N LEU A 49 -6.86 -7.04 -2.58
CA LEU A 49 -7.81 -6.03 -2.14
C LEU A 49 -7.56 -5.69 -0.66
N VAL A 50 -7.08 -4.47 -0.41
CA VAL A 50 -7.00 -3.93 0.95
C VAL A 50 -8.40 -3.52 1.40
N PRO A 51 -8.93 -4.07 2.52
CA PRO A 51 -10.30 -3.82 2.93
C PRO A 51 -10.52 -2.37 3.32
N ILE A 52 -11.75 -1.89 3.14
CA ILE A 52 -12.15 -0.51 3.43
C ILE A 52 -11.77 -0.04 4.84
N ASP A 53 -11.85 -0.92 5.84
CA ASP A 53 -11.58 -0.59 7.24
C ASP A 53 -10.10 -0.17 7.46
N ALA A 54 -9.20 -0.62 6.60
CA ALA A 54 -7.78 -0.28 6.64
C ALA A 54 -7.43 1.00 5.86
N ILE A 55 -8.36 1.55 5.06
CA ILE A 55 -8.08 2.66 4.14
C ILE A 55 -7.87 3.97 4.88
N GLY A 56 -8.60 4.21 5.98
CA GLY A 56 -8.48 5.43 6.76
C GLY A 56 -7.07 5.64 7.34
N GLY A 57 -6.48 4.58 7.91
CA GLY A 57 -5.11 4.63 8.45
C GLY A 57 -4.05 4.84 7.37
N LEU A 58 -4.17 4.10 6.25
CA LEU A 58 -3.28 4.28 5.09
C LEU A 58 -3.35 5.70 4.52
N TRP A 59 -4.56 6.26 4.39
CA TRP A 59 -4.77 7.63 3.93
C TRP A 59 -4.11 8.65 4.85
N ALA A 60 -4.40 8.58 6.16
CA ALA A 60 -3.89 9.52 7.15
C ALA A 60 -2.36 9.51 7.19
N THR A 61 -1.76 8.31 7.18
CA THR A 61 -0.31 8.14 7.20
C THR A 61 0.35 8.60 5.90
N ALA A 62 -0.23 8.29 4.72
CA ALA A 62 0.28 8.77 3.44
C ALA A 62 0.26 10.30 3.38
N LYS A 63 -0.82 10.92 3.87
CA LYS A 63 -0.99 12.37 3.93
C LYS A 63 0.01 13.01 4.89
N ALA A 64 0.17 12.48 6.09
CA ALA A 64 1.17 12.97 7.04
C ALA A 64 2.57 12.90 6.45
N PHE A 65 2.91 11.79 5.78
CA PHE A 65 4.21 11.64 5.14
C PHE A 65 4.41 12.62 3.97
N LEU A 66 3.36 12.89 3.19
CA LEU A 66 3.43 13.85 2.08
C LEU A 66 3.74 15.27 2.57
N PHE A 67 3.17 15.67 3.72
CA PHE A 67 3.34 17.01 4.28
C PHE A 67 4.49 17.13 5.29
N GLY A 68 5.28 16.07 5.49
CA GLY A 68 6.39 16.10 6.45
C GLY A 68 5.94 16.23 7.91
N VAL A 69 4.71 15.80 8.22
CA VAL A 69 4.16 15.81 9.58
C VAL A 69 4.56 14.51 10.28
N GLU A 70 4.77 14.58 11.59
CA GLU A 70 5.00 13.40 12.42
C GLU A 70 3.80 12.43 12.35
N SER A 71 4.10 11.16 12.07
CA SER A 71 3.13 10.06 12.08
C SER A 71 3.84 8.78 12.46
N LEU A 72 3.10 7.87 13.09
CA LEU A 72 3.56 6.50 13.31
C LEU A 72 3.49 5.70 12.01
N ASP A 73 4.14 4.53 12.02
CA ASP A 73 4.02 3.54 10.95
C ASP A 73 2.59 3.00 10.91
N GLU A 74 2.02 2.90 9.72
CA GLU A 74 0.75 2.19 9.50
C GLU A 74 1.04 0.72 9.21
N ASN A 75 0.31 -0.18 9.87
CA ASN A 75 0.46 -1.62 9.71
C ASN A 75 -0.92 -2.26 9.56
N VAL A 76 -1.20 -2.78 8.37
CA VAL A 76 -2.41 -3.53 8.07
C VAL A 76 -2.06 -5.01 8.01
N ILE A 77 -2.69 -5.81 8.86
CA ILE A 77 -2.51 -7.26 8.90
C ILE A 77 -3.79 -7.91 8.40
N LEU A 78 -3.71 -8.59 7.26
CA LEU A 78 -4.81 -9.39 6.74
C LEU A 78 -4.53 -10.84 7.12
N LYS A 79 -5.34 -11.38 8.02
CA LYS A 79 -5.16 -12.74 8.50
C LYS A 79 -5.50 -13.73 7.39
N GLY A 80 -4.59 -14.67 7.17
CA GLY A 80 -4.89 -15.86 6.37
C GLY A 80 -6.00 -16.66 7.03
N ASN A 81 -6.76 -17.41 6.24
CA ASN A 81 -7.79 -18.28 6.80
C ASN A 81 -7.09 -19.51 7.41
N GLU A 82 -7.30 -19.77 8.70
CA GLU A 82 -6.68 -20.89 9.44
C GLU A 82 -6.95 -22.27 8.80
N SER A 83 -7.99 -22.36 7.97
CA SER A 83 -8.38 -23.57 7.22
C SER A 83 -7.74 -23.70 5.82
N SER A 84 -6.95 -22.72 5.41
CA SER A 84 -6.20 -22.69 4.15
C SER A 84 -4.70 -22.58 4.42
N GLU A 85 -3.85 -22.94 3.47
CA GLU A 85 -2.40 -22.72 3.56
C GLU A 85 -2.00 -21.23 3.40
N ASP A 86 -2.98 -20.33 3.28
CA ASP A 86 -2.76 -18.90 3.07
C ASP A 86 -2.05 -18.27 4.29
N SER A 87 -0.86 -17.70 4.05
CA SER A 87 -0.14 -16.97 5.07
C SER A 87 -0.73 -15.57 5.29
N ASP A 88 -0.61 -15.06 6.52
CA ASP A 88 -0.93 -13.67 6.83
C ASP A 88 -0.20 -12.69 5.90
N ILE A 89 -0.91 -11.64 5.51
CA ILE A 89 -0.38 -10.55 4.70
C ILE A 89 -0.14 -9.33 5.58
N LEU A 90 1.07 -8.77 5.50
CA LEU A 90 1.41 -7.50 6.15
C LEU A 90 1.61 -6.41 5.09
N ILE A 91 0.84 -5.34 5.21
CA ILE A 91 1.07 -4.09 4.49
C ILE A 91 1.57 -3.07 5.51
N LYS A 92 2.75 -2.50 5.26
CA LYS A 92 3.37 -1.52 6.14
C LYS A 92 3.71 -0.26 5.37
N LEU A 93 3.18 0.88 5.80
CA LEU A 93 3.58 2.20 5.32
C LEU A 93 4.38 2.89 6.42
N TYR A 94 5.66 3.12 6.17
CA TYR A 94 6.58 3.60 7.19
C TYR A 94 7.61 4.57 6.64
N ARG A 95 8.30 5.24 7.56
CA ARG A 95 9.36 6.19 7.25
C ARG A 95 10.62 5.80 7.99
N ASP A 96 11.76 5.77 7.29
CA ASP A 96 13.04 5.54 7.94
C ASP A 96 13.34 6.69 8.90
N LYS A 97 13.70 6.35 10.14
CA LYS A 97 14.22 7.35 11.09
C LYS A 97 15.51 7.94 10.53
N PRO A 98 15.70 9.28 10.52
CA PRO A 98 16.95 9.89 10.12
C PRO A 98 18.10 9.30 10.95
N ARG A 99 19.13 8.74 10.30
CA ARG A 99 20.30 8.20 10.99
C ARG A 99 21.46 9.18 10.83
N GLY A 100 21.76 9.93 11.87
CA GLY A 100 22.96 10.76 11.97
C GLY A 100 24.01 10.20 12.92
N ALA A 101 25.20 10.79 12.88
CA ALA A 101 26.27 10.47 13.82
C ALA A 101 25.85 10.81 15.27
N HIS A 102 26.29 9.99 16.22
CA HIS A 102 26.11 10.23 17.66
C HIS A 102 24.66 10.45 18.11
N GLY A 103 23.70 9.71 17.53
CA GLY A 103 22.29 9.76 17.96
C GLY A 103 21.54 11.03 17.53
N LYS A 104 22.12 11.84 16.64
CA LYS A 104 21.42 12.97 16.02
C LYS A 104 20.57 12.48 14.86
N LEU A 105 19.36 13.01 14.72
CA LEU A 105 18.53 12.81 13.54
C LEU A 105 19.03 13.74 12.43
N THR A 106 19.78 13.20 11.46
CA THR A 106 20.23 13.95 10.28
C THR A 106 19.99 13.12 9.01
N GLY A 107 19.58 13.77 7.92
CA GLY A 107 19.40 13.15 6.61
C GLY A 107 17.97 13.22 6.07
N GLU A 108 17.77 12.75 4.83
CA GLU A 108 16.45 12.66 4.21
C GLU A 108 15.65 11.47 4.76
N GLU A 109 14.43 11.74 5.20
CA GLU A 109 13.49 10.70 5.60
C GLU A 109 12.91 10.02 4.36
N THR A 110 13.17 8.71 4.22
CA THR A 110 12.61 7.94 3.12
C THR A 110 11.32 7.25 3.54
N SER A 111 10.24 7.48 2.78
CA SER A 111 8.97 6.78 2.96
C SER A 111 8.94 5.49 2.15
N TRP A 112 8.32 4.45 2.71
CA TRP A 112 8.30 3.10 2.15
C TRP A 112 6.93 2.48 2.28
N LEU A 113 6.48 1.82 1.20
CA LEU A 113 5.40 0.85 1.25
C LEU A 113 6.02 -0.55 1.17
N ARG A 114 5.74 -1.38 2.17
CA ARG A 114 6.15 -2.78 2.21
C ARG A 114 4.93 -3.68 2.20
N ILE A 115 4.89 -4.64 1.28
CA ILE A 115 3.85 -5.67 1.21
C ILE A 115 4.52 -7.03 1.33
N VAL A 116 4.10 -7.82 2.30
CA VAL A 116 4.64 -9.16 2.59
C VAL A 116 3.48 -10.14 2.49
N THR A 117 3.53 -11.04 1.50
CA THR A 117 2.49 -12.06 1.29
C THR A 117 2.99 -13.49 1.47
N GLY A 118 4.17 -13.66 2.07
CA GLY A 118 4.82 -14.95 2.19
C GLY A 118 6.10 -14.85 3.01
N ARG A 119 6.83 -15.95 3.10
CA ARG A 119 8.01 -16.05 3.98
C ARG A 119 9.31 -15.66 3.27
N SER A 120 9.38 -15.85 1.96
CA SER A 120 10.57 -15.58 1.15
C SER A 120 10.82 -14.07 0.97
N GLU A 121 12.01 -13.67 0.50
CA GLU A 121 12.30 -12.26 0.19
C GLU A 121 11.70 -11.85 -1.17
N GLU A 122 11.61 -12.79 -2.10
CA GLU A 122 11.06 -12.63 -3.45
C GLU A 122 9.55 -12.30 -3.42
N GLU A 123 8.86 -12.70 -2.36
CA GLU A 123 7.46 -12.36 -2.09
C GLU A 123 7.28 -11.01 -1.38
N ARG A 124 8.36 -10.30 -1.05
CA ARG A 124 8.31 -9.01 -0.37
C ARG A 124 8.47 -7.88 -1.36
N ARG A 125 7.48 -6.99 -1.40
CA ARG A 125 7.52 -5.80 -2.25
C ARG A 125 7.90 -4.64 -1.35
N ARG A 126 9.04 -4.01 -1.62
CA ARG A 126 9.51 -2.83 -0.88
C ARG A 126 9.64 -1.66 -1.85
N VAL A 127 8.66 -0.76 -1.82
CA VAL A 127 8.55 0.36 -2.74
C VAL A 127 8.98 1.64 -2.03
N LYS A 128 10.07 2.26 -2.47
CA LYS A 128 10.46 3.61 -2.04
C LYS A 128 9.47 4.62 -2.61
N LEU A 129 8.83 5.39 -1.73
CA LEU A 129 7.83 6.38 -2.09
C LEU A 129 8.43 7.78 -2.07
N GLY A 130 8.38 8.46 -3.22
CA GLY A 130 8.57 9.91 -3.30
C GLY A 130 7.26 10.67 -3.10
N PRO A 131 7.29 12.02 -3.13
CA PRO A 131 6.10 12.85 -2.94
C PRO A 131 4.95 12.53 -3.91
N ARG A 132 5.26 12.27 -5.19
CA ARG A 132 4.25 11.88 -6.18
C ARG A 132 3.61 10.53 -5.84
N ASP A 133 4.40 9.56 -5.37
CA ASP A 133 3.89 8.22 -5.05
C ASP A 133 2.98 8.27 -3.82
N LEU A 134 3.35 9.08 -2.81
CA LEU A 134 2.52 9.36 -1.64
C LEU A 134 1.21 10.06 -2.03
N LEU A 135 1.26 11.03 -2.96
CA LEU A 135 0.07 11.67 -3.50
C LEU A 135 -0.83 10.68 -4.24
N CYS A 136 -0.27 9.76 -5.03
CA CYS A 136 -1.05 8.69 -5.67
C CYS A 136 -1.75 7.80 -4.64
N LEU A 137 -1.08 7.45 -3.54
CA LEU A 137 -1.68 6.66 -2.47
C LEU A 137 -2.80 7.42 -1.74
N GLU A 138 -2.57 8.69 -1.41
CA GLU A 138 -3.57 9.55 -0.78
C GLU A 138 -4.81 9.70 -1.66
N LEU A 139 -4.65 10.01 -2.95
CA LEU A 139 -5.77 10.18 -3.88
C LEU A 139 -6.53 8.87 -4.11
N ALA A 140 -5.82 7.73 -4.19
CA ALA A 140 -6.45 6.43 -4.31
C ALA A 140 -7.31 6.11 -3.09
N CYS A 141 -6.78 6.31 -1.88
CA CYS A 141 -7.55 6.12 -0.65
C CYS A 141 -8.74 7.09 -0.55
N SER A 142 -8.55 8.37 -0.89
CA SER A 142 -9.63 9.36 -0.94
C SER A 142 -10.75 8.94 -1.89
N THR A 143 -10.39 8.41 -3.06
CA THR A 143 -11.36 7.88 -4.03
C THR A 143 -12.15 6.69 -3.46
N VAL A 144 -11.48 5.75 -2.77
CA VAL A 144 -12.16 4.63 -2.10
C VAL A 144 -13.18 5.13 -1.08
N MET A 145 -12.83 6.11 -0.25
CA MET A 145 -13.75 6.68 0.74
C MET A 145 -14.99 7.30 0.07
N THR A 146 -14.82 8.00 -1.04
CA THR A 146 -15.94 8.55 -1.82
C THR A 146 -16.83 7.44 -2.40
N LEU A 147 -16.23 6.46 -3.08
CA LEU A 147 -16.96 5.34 -3.69
C LEU A 147 -17.72 4.53 -2.64
N ALA A 148 -17.12 4.34 -1.47
CA ALA A 148 -17.73 3.60 -0.39
C ALA A 148 -18.91 4.32 0.26
N ALA A 149 -18.80 5.64 0.41
CA ALA A 149 -19.90 6.46 0.91
C ALA A 149 -21.10 6.42 -0.05
N GLU A 150 -20.85 6.52 -1.36
CA GLU A 150 -21.88 6.41 -2.39
C GLU A 150 -22.54 5.03 -2.40
N ALA A 151 -21.72 3.96 -2.36
CA ALA A 151 -22.19 2.58 -2.42
C ALA A 151 -22.68 2.02 -1.07
N LYS A 152 -22.50 2.76 0.04
CA LYS A 152 -22.84 2.35 1.41
C LYS A 152 -22.22 1.00 1.81
N THR A 153 -20.96 0.79 1.44
CA THR A 153 -20.24 -0.48 1.62
C THR A 153 -19.56 -0.60 2.98
N HIS A 154 -19.13 0.51 3.59
CA HIS A 154 -18.54 0.49 4.92
C HIS A 154 -19.60 0.17 5.96
N LYS A 155 -19.34 -0.84 6.78
CA LYS A 155 -20.15 -1.23 7.93
C LYS A 155 -19.25 -1.17 9.15
N PRO A 156 -19.36 -0.13 9.99
CA PRO A 156 -18.55 -0.05 11.19
C PRO A 156 -18.81 -1.28 12.05
N GLU A 157 -17.74 -1.94 12.50
CA GLU A 157 -17.86 -2.93 13.56
C GLU A 157 -18.41 -2.18 14.80
N HIS A 158 -19.60 -2.57 15.27
CA HIS A 158 -20.33 -2.01 16.43
C HIS A 158 -21.40 -0.92 16.19
N VAL A 159 -22.06 -0.86 15.02
CA VAL A 159 -23.36 -0.17 14.86
C VAL A 159 -24.50 -1.18 14.69
#